data_AF-A0A1I1FDA1-F1
#
_entry.id   AF-A0A1I1FDA1-F1
#
_cell.length_a   1.000
_cell.length_b   1.000
_cell.length_c   1.000
_cell.angle_alpha   90.00
_cell.angle_beta   90.00
_cell.angle_gamma   90.00
#
_symmetry.space_group_name_H-M   'P 1'
#
loop_
_entity.id
_entity.type
_entity.pdbx_description
1 polymer ?
#
loop_
_entity_poly.entity_id
_entity_poly.type
_entity_poly.pdbx_seq_one_letter_code
_entity_poly.pdbx_strand_id
1 'polypeptide(L)'
;MSHFFKVGDRVSLAFGFYDQNAAGTYVVTRLLPTRANGEPQYRIKGGDDRERVIGEGQVIVPGRSASPSRPRNAHNPITNMLNQLPARK
;
A
#
# COMPACT_ATOMS: atom_id res chain seq x y z
N MET A 1 -12.10 8.83 17.06
CA MET A 1 -11.12 8.32 16.07
C MET A 1 -10.80 9.43 15.10
N SER A 2 -9.52 9.72 14.85
CA SER A 2 -9.12 10.74 13.87
C SER A 2 -8.71 10.05 12.57
N HIS A 3 -9.36 10.41 11.46
CA HIS A 3 -8.94 10.01 10.12
C HIS A 3 -8.01 11.09 9.58
N PHE A 4 -6.87 10.74 8.98
CA PHE A 4 -6.02 11.76 8.32
C PHE A 4 -6.61 12.27 7.01
N PHE A 5 -7.47 11.47 6.38
CA PHE A 5 -8.11 11.82 5.10
C PHE A 5 -9.62 11.96 5.26
N LYS A 6 -10.22 12.82 4.44
CA LYS A 6 -11.66 13.05 4.38
C LYS A 6 -12.23 12.66 3.01
N VAL A 7 -13.55 12.54 2.94
CA VAL A 7 -14.26 12.33 1.67
C VAL A 7 -13.94 13.47 0.70
N GLY A 8 -13.64 13.11 -0.54
CA GLY A 8 -13.23 14.03 -1.60
C GLY A 8 -11.72 14.21 -1.74
N ASP A 9 -10.92 13.76 -0.76
CA ASP A 9 -9.46 13.84 -0.87
C ASP A 9 -8.93 12.94 -1.98
N ARG A 10 -7.90 13.44 -2.67
CA ARG A 10 -7.16 12.71 -3.70
C ARG A 10 -5.90 12.11 -3.08
N VAL A 11 -5.76 10.80 -3.18
CA VAL A 11 -4.69 10.03 -2.55
C VAL A 11 -3.93 9.18 -3.56
N SER A 12 -2.64 8.97 -3.32
CA SER A 12 -1.79 8.03 -4.03
C SER A 12 -1.52 6.82 -3.14
N LEU A 13 -1.43 5.63 -3.72
CA LEU A 13 -1.24 4.40 -2.96
C LEU A 13 0.22 3.96 -2.96
N ALA A 14 0.68 3.43 -1.83
CA ALA A 14 2.04 2.90 -1.70
C ALA A 14 2.19 1.53 -2.40
N PHE A 15 1.10 0.76 -2.49
CA PHE A 15 1.05 -0.55 -3.15
C PHE A 15 -0.26 -0.70 -3.92
N GLY A 16 -0.22 -1.56 -4.95
CA GLY A 16 -1.38 -1.86 -5.78
C GLY A 16 -2.31 -2.88 -5.15
N PHE A 17 -3.36 -3.17 -5.89
CA PHE A 17 -4.29 -4.27 -5.63
C PHE A 17 -3.87 -5.51 -6.41
N TYR A 18 -4.52 -6.63 -6.13
CA TYR A 18 -4.27 -7.89 -6.84
C TYR A 18 -4.46 -7.76 -8.36
N ASP A 19 -5.44 -6.97 -8.80
CA ASP A 19 -5.82 -6.78 -10.19
C ASP A 19 -5.23 -5.52 -10.83
N GLN A 20 -4.55 -4.66 -10.06
CA GLN A 20 -4.09 -3.34 -10.54
C GLN A 20 -2.89 -2.82 -9.76
N ASN A 21 -1.85 -2.34 -10.46
CA ASN A 21 -0.72 -1.68 -9.82
C ASN A 21 -1.14 -0.39 -9.08
N ALA A 22 -0.30 0.09 -8.16
CA ALA A 22 -0.53 1.31 -7.36
C ALA A 22 -0.56 2.63 -8.18
N ALA A 23 -0.66 2.54 -9.51
CA ALA A 23 -0.55 3.66 -10.40
C ALA A 23 -1.82 4.51 -10.39
N GLY A 24 -1.65 5.83 -10.33
CA GLY A 24 -2.71 6.81 -10.45
C GLY A 24 -3.18 7.43 -9.13
N THR A 25 -4.17 8.31 -9.26
CA THR A 25 -4.79 9.03 -8.15
C THR A 25 -6.17 8.46 -7.89
N TYR A 26 -6.51 8.29 -6.62
CA TYR A 26 -7.79 7.77 -6.15
C TYR A 26 -8.51 8.82 -5.33
N VAL A 27 -9.84 8.82 -5.36
CA VAL A 27 -10.67 9.73 -4.56
C VAL A 27 -11.25 8.96 -3.38
N VAL A 28 -11.13 9.50 -2.17
CA VAL A 28 -11.80 8.95 -0.98
C VAL A 28 -13.30 9.20 -1.11
N THR A 29 -14.10 8.14 -1.21
CA THR A 29 -15.56 8.21 -1.32
C THR A 29 -16.27 7.98 0.01
N ARG A 30 -15.62 7.30 0.98
CA ARG A 30 -16.22 7.04 2.30
C ARG A 30 -15.17 6.82 3.39
N LEU A 31 -15.44 7.32 4.59
CA LEU A 31 -14.73 6.94 5.82
C LEU A 31 -15.37 5.69 6.41
N LEU A 32 -14.57 4.70 6.75
CA LEU A 32 -15.05 3.42 7.29
C LEU A 32 -14.61 3.26 8.75
N PRO A 33 -15.33 2.43 9.54
CA PRO A 33 -14.88 2.09 10.88
C PRO A 33 -13.46 1.56 10.89
N THR A 34 -12.73 1.85 11.95
CA THR A 34 -11.38 1.32 12.15
C THR A 34 -11.40 -0.20 12.25
N ARG A 35 -10.32 -0.83 11.79
CA ARG A 35 -10.09 -2.26 12.03
C ARG A 35 -9.92 -2.55 13.53
N ALA A 36 -9.91 -3.84 13.87
CA ALA A 36 -9.66 -4.29 15.24
C ALA A 36 -8.31 -3.81 15.82
N ASN A 37 -7.31 -3.53 14.97
CA ASN A 37 -6.02 -2.95 15.35
C ASN A 37 -6.07 -1.41 15.54
N GLY A 38 -7.25 -0.78 15.41
CA GLY A 38 -7.42 0.66 15.50
C GLY A 38 -7.09 1.44 14.22
N GLU A 39 -6.69 0.79 13.14
CA GLU A 39 -6.31 1.46 11.89
C GLU A 39 -7.54 2.03 11.14
N PRO A 40 -7.56 3.33 10.80
CA PRO A 40 -8.60 3.93 9.97
C PRO A 40 -8.69 3.29 8.59
N GLN A 41 -9.93 3.13 8.11
CA GLN A 41 -10.21 2.58 6.80
C GLN A 41 -10.92 3.58 5.91
N TYR A 42 -10.68 3.47 4.61
CA TYR A 42 -11.23 4.35 3.59
C TYR A 42 -11.76 3.52 2.43
N ARG A 43 -12.90 3.94 1.88
CA ARG A 43 -13.32 3.53 0.54
C ARG A 43 -12.81 4.55 -0.46
N ILE A 44 -12.17 4.08 -1.50
CA ILE A 44 -11.60 4.90 -2.57
C ILE A 44 -12.16 4.48 -3.92
N LYS A 45 -12.16 5.41 -4.89
CA LYS A 45 -12.54 5.17 -6.28
C LYS A 45 -11.40 5.59 -7.21
N GLY A 46 -10.99 4.68 -8.09
CA GLY A 46 -9.95 4.90 -9.10
C GLY A 46 -10.50 5.41 -10.43
N GLY A 47 -9.61 5.67 -11.38
CA GLY A 47 -9.98 6.04 -12.76
C GLY A 47 -10.66 4.91 -13.54
N ASP A 48 -10.61 3.68 -13.02
CA ASP A 48 -11.30 2.50 -13.54
C ASP A 48 -12.76 2.38 -13.04
N ASP A 49 -13.27 3.41 -12.36
CA ASP A 49 -14.61 3.48 -11.76
C ASP A 49 -14.87 2.46 -10.65
N ARG A 50 -13.88 1.64 -10.28
CA ARG A 50 -14.02 0.61 -9.24
C ARG A 50 -13.77 1.19 -7.85
N GLU A 51 -14.59 0.76 -6.91
CA GLU A 51 -14.42 1.07 -5.50
C GLU A 51 -13.58 0.00 -4.78
N ARG A 52 -12.67 0.45 -3.92
CA ARG A 52 -11.80 -0.43 -3.13
C ARG A 52 -11.70 0.06 -1.70
N VAL A 53 -11.46 -0.86 -0.77
CA VAL A 53 -11.24 -0.53 0.64
C VAL A 53 -9.76 -0.61 0.95
N ILE A 54 -9.22 0.45 1.55
CA ILE A 54 -7.83 0.54 1.96
C ILE A 54 -7.72 0.93 3.44
N GLY A 55 -6.61 0.55 4.06
CA GLY A 55 -6.17 1.10 5.34
C GLY A 55 -5.38 2.40 5.15
N GLU A 56 -5.32 3.21 6.20
CA GLU A 56 -4.53 4.44 6.22
C GLU A 56 -3.04 4.21 5.89
N GLY A 57 -2.46 3.08 6.31
CA GLY A 57 -1.07 2.74 6.02
C GLY A 57 -0.77 2.45 4.55
N GLN A 58 -1.80 2.30 3.70
CA GLN A 58 -1.64 2.07 2.26
C GLN A 58 -1.57 3.37 1.45
N VAL A 59 -1.80 4.53 2.07
CA VAL A 59 -1.72 5.84 1.42
C VAL A 59 -0.31 6.42 1.53
N ILE A 60 0.23 6.95 0.43
CA ILE A 60 1.47 7.72 0.46
C ILE A 60 1.16 9.08 1.12
N VAL A 61 1.79 9.36 2.26
CA VAL A 61 1.70 10.65 2.91
C VAL A 61 2.97 11.43 2.60
N PRO A 62 2.91 12.65 2.03
CA PRO A 62 4.10 13.46 1.82
C PRO A 62 4.81 13.70 3.17
N GLY A 63 6.10 13.34 3.25
CA GLY A 63 6.90 13.43 4.49
C GLY A 63 6.76 12.23 5.45
N ARG A 64 5.82 11.32 5.21
CA ARG A 64 5.75 10.01 5.87
C ARG A 64 6.05 8.96 4.80
N SER A 65 7.31 8.58 4.69
CA SER A 65 7.71 7.45 3.85
C SER A 65 6.85 6.25 4.25
N ALA A 66 5.95 5.82 3.37
CA ALA A 66 5.38 4.49 3.48
C ALA A 66 6.59 3.57 3.35
N SER A 67 7.04 3.00 4.45
CA SER A 67 8.19 2.09 4.47
C SER A 67 7.70 0.69 4.09
N PRO A 68 7.87 0.18 2.86
CA PRO A 68 8.12 -1.23 2.64
C PRO A 68 9.61 -1.51 2.73
N SER A 69 10.39 -0.76 3.49
CA SER A 69 11.69 -1.23 3.92
C SER A 69 11.48 -2.26 5.03
N ARG A 70 10.92 -3.44 4.68
CA ARG A 70 11.54 -4.64 5.22
C ARG A 70 12.97 -4.56 4.72
N PRO A 71 13.98 -4.33 5.58
CA PRO A 71 15.35 -4.44 5.11
C PRO A 71 15.45 -5.80 4.42
N ARG A 72 16.00 -5.83 3.20
CA ARG A 72 16.54 -7.09 2.68
C ARG A 72 17.53 -7.53 3.74
N ASN A 73 17.11 -8.47 4.59
CA ASN A 73 18.01 -9.03 5.57
C ASN A 73 19.15 -9.64 4.74
N ALA A 74 20.34 -9.06 4.85
CA ALA A 74 21.52 -9.53 4.13
C ALA A 74 21.86 -10.99 4.50
N HIS A 75 21.24 -11.52 5.55
CA HIS A 75 21.33 -12.91 6.01
C HIS A 75 20.03 -13.68 5.75
N ASN A 76 19.39 -13.51 4.58
CA ASN A 76 18.38 -14.46 4.17
C ASN A 76 19.07 -15.69 3.55
N PRO A 77 19.02 -16.88 4.20
CA PRO A 77 19.72 -18.07 3.72
C PRO A 77 19.26 -18.48 2.31
N ILE A 78 17.99 -18.22 1.95
CA ILE A 78 17.44 -18.52 0.61
C ILE A 78 18.10 -17.62 -0.45
N THR A 79 18.29 -16.33 -0.16
CA THR A 79 18.92 -15.38 -1.10
C THR A 79 20.39 -15.74 -1.37
N ASN A 80 21.11 -16.18 -0.33
CA ASN A 80 22.51 -16.58 -0.48
C ASN A 80 22.64 -17.85 -1.34
N MET A 81 21.75 -18.83 -1.18
CA MET A 81 21.76 -20.05 -2.00
C MET A 81 21.48 -19.76 -3.48
N LEU A 82 20.55 -18.85 -3.78
CA LEU A 82 20.21 -18.47 -5.17
C LEU A 82 21.38 -17.80 -5.91
N ASN A 83 22.17 -16.98 -5.21
CA ASN A 83 23.35 -16.32 -5.79
C ASN A 83 24.54 -17.26 -6.01
N GLN A 84 24.55 -18.42 -5.35
CA GLN A 84 25.60 -19.43 -5.49
C GLN A 84 25.33 -20.43 -6.62
N LEU A 85 24.17 -20.36 -7.27
CA LEU A 85 23.87 -21.20 -8.42
C LEU A 85 24.70 -20.73 -9.63
N PRO A 86 25.58 -21.59 -10.20
CA PRO A 86 26.28 -21.23 -11.41
C PRO A 86 25.26 -21.09 -12.55
N ALA A 87 25.34 -19.98 -13.29
CA ALA A 87 24.60 -19.82 -14.53
C ALA A 87 25.01 -20.96 -15.47
N ARG A 88 24.09 -21.89 -15.73
CA ARG A 88 24.30 -22.93 -16.75
C ARG A 88 24.46 -22.24 -18.10
N LYS A 89 25.60 -22.48 -18.75
CA LYS A 89 25.90 -22.06 -20.12
C LYS A 89 25.15 -22.94 -21.12
#